data_AF-A0A1H9LXN0-F1
#
_entry.id   AF-A0A1H9LXN0-F1
#
_cell.length_a   1.000
_cell.length_b   1.000
_cell.length_c   1.000
_cell.angle_alpha   90.00
_cell.angle_beta   90.00
_cell.angle_gamma   90.00
#
_symmetry.space_group_name_H-M   'P 1'
#
loop_
_entity.id
_entity.type
_entity.pdbx_description
1 polymer ?
#
loop_
_entity_poly.entity_id
_entity_poly.type
_entity_poly.pdbx_seq_one_letter_code
_entity_poly.pdbx_strand_id
1 'polypeptide(L)'
;MPEMRKEGAAAMINVALDNIAVNVAPVTAGVQKQFRGDRNGSLTLPAGAYSVYLRHADPTGGQITVNGEAIAYGGSFAKEAQTDRVNLKQDFVPEVIINNPDGKTFWLDVAYPSSSTFNPNTI
;
A
#
# COMPACT_ATOMS: atom_id res chain seq x y z
N MET A 1 -20.94 68.25 17.54
CA MET A 1 -19.51 67.89 17.59
C MET A 1 -19.44 66.38 17.72
N PRO A 2 -18.71 65.63 16.87
CA PRO A 2 -18.67 64.16 16.93
C PRO A 2 -17.54 63.69 17.86
N GLU A 3 -17.84 62.72 18.74
CA GLU A 3 -16.87 62.08 19.62
C GLU A 3 -15.94 61.15 18.82
N MET A 4 -14.64 61.44 18.85
CA MET A 4 -13.61 60.51 18.38
C MET A 4 -13.51 59.32 19.35
N ARG A 5 -13.87 58.12 18.89
CA ARG A 5 -13.60 56.88 19.64
C ARG A 5 -12.09 56.64 19.65
N LYS A 6 -11.57 56.32 20.83
CA LYS A 6 -10.15 55.99 21.03
C LYS A 6 -9.91 54.57 20.50
N GLU A 7 -9.23 54.44 19.36
CA GLU A 7 -8.77 53.15 18.84
C GLU A 7 -7.68 52.61 19.77
N GLY A 8 -7.96 51.51 20.46
CA GLY A 8 -6.96 50.80 21.27
C GLY A 8 -5.97 50.09 20.34
N ALA A 9 -4.66 50.22 20.62
CA ALA A 9 -3.63 49.53 19.86
C ALA A 9 -3.85 48.01 19.88
N ALA A 10 -3.77 47.37 18.71
CA ALA A 10 -3.95 45.93 18.58
C ALA A 10 -2.86 45.18 19.37
N ALA A 11 -3.28 44.29 20.27
CA ALA A 11 -2.35 43.44 21.02
C ALA A 11 -1.71 42.40 20.08
N MET A 12 -0.38 42.28 20.11
CA MET A 12 0.32 41.19 19.42
C MET A 12 -0.01 39.86 20.10
N ILE A 13 -0.56 38.90 19.34
CA ILE A 13 -0.74 37.52 19.78
C ILE A 13 0.49 36.74 19.34
N ASN A 14 1.37 36.39 20.27
CA ASN A 14 2.45 35.43 20.02
C ASN A 14 1.92 34.01 20.22
N VAL A 15 1.88 33.24 19.14
CA VAL A 15 1.62 31.79 19.20
C VAL A 15 2.98 31.08 19.24
N ALA A 16 3.37 30.56 20.39
CA ALA A 16 4.57 29.76 20.54
C ALA A 16 4.32 28.33 20.05
N LEU A 17 5.10 27.87 19.08
CA LEU A 17 4.96 26.55 18.43
C LEU A 17 5.93 25.51 19.00
N ASP A 18 6.38 25.71 20.24
CA ASP A 18 7.58 25.08 20.82
C ASP A 18 7.56 23.53 20.92
N ASN A 19 6.46 22.87 20.53
CA ASN A 19 6.32 21.41 20.59
C ASN A 19 5.54 20.78 19.41
N ILE A 20 5.56 21.38 18.20
CA ILE A 20 5.01 20.68 17.03
C ILE A 20 6.09 19.78 16.43
N ALA A 21 6.08 18.50 16.82
CA ALA A 21 6.83 17.46 16.12
C ALA A 21 6.08 17.10 14.82
N VAL A 22 6.48 17.70 13.70
CA VAL A 22 6.01 17.26 12.38
C VAL A 22 6.81 16.01 12.00
N ASN A 23 6.26 14.84 12.33
CA ASN A 23 6.86 13.57 11.94
C ASN A 23 6.51 13.27 10.47
N VAL A 24 7.26 13.87 9.54
CA VAL A 24 7.12 13.56 8.11
C VAL A 24 7.94 12.31 7.82
N ALA A 25 7.29 11.21 7.47
CA ALA A 25 7.99 10.05 6.93
C ALA A 25 8.82 10.51 5.71
N PRO A 26 10.11 10.10 5.60
CA PRO A 26 10.97 10.54 4.51
C PRO A 26 10.31 10.21 3.17
N VAL A 27 10.36 11.17 2.24
CA VAL A 27 9.85 10.99 0.86
C VAL A 27 10.71 9.92 0.19
N THR A 28 10.22 8.68 0.14
CA THR A 28 10.87 7.56 -0.55
C THR A 28 10.65 7.64 -2.05
N ALA A 29 10.94 8.79 -2.65
CA ALA A 29 10.97 8.90 -4.11
C ALA A 29 12.14 8.05 -4.63
N GLY A 30 11.85 7.05 -5.45
CA GLY A 30 12.86 6.17 -6.07
C GLY A 30 13.10 4.82 -5.40
N VAL A 31 12.62 4.56 -4.18
CA VAL A 31 12.75 3.22 -3.55
C VAL A 31 11.53 2.37 -3.91
N GLN A 32 11.76 1.26 -4.61
CA GLN A 32 10.71 0.27 -4.87
C GLN A 32 10.17 -0.24 -3.53
N LYS A 33 8.87 -0.04 -3.30
CA LYS A 33 8.21 -0.44 -2.06
C LYS A 33 7.80 -1.90 -2.23
N GLN A 34 8.47 -2.81 -1.53
CA GLN A 34 8.26 -4.24 -1.71
C GLN A 34 7.95 -4.94 -0.39
N PHE A 35 6.96 -5.83 -0.43
CA PHE A 35 6.78 -6.87 0.58
C PHE A 35 7.30 -8.17 0.01
N ARG A 36 8.06 -8.94 0.80
CA ARG A 36 8.52 -10.27 0.43
C ARG A 36 8.57 -11.15 1.66
N GLY A 37 7.80 -12.24 1.68
CA GLY A 37 7.85 -13.18 2.79
C GLY A 37 6.71 -14.20 2.81
N ASP A 38 6.78 -15.10 3.79
CA ASP A 38 5.77 -16.11 4.03
C ASP A 38 4.56 -15.54 4.78
N ARG A 39 3.37 -15.98 4.38
CA ARG A 39 2.09 -15.65 5.01
C ARG A 39 1.20 -16.88 5.09
N ASN A 40 0.20 -16.81 5.96
CA ASN A 40 -0.74 -17.90 6.19
C ASN A 40 -2.19 -17.42 6.35
N GLY A 41 -2.47 -16.13 6.12
CA GLY A 41 -3.82 -15.56 6.21
C GLY A 41 -4.40 -15.18 4.85
N SER A 42 -5.71 -15.00 4.79
CA SER A 42 -6.36 -14.36 3.64
C SER A 42 -5.93 -12.89 3.53
N LEU A 43 -5.82 -12.40 2.30
CA LEU A 43 -5.33 -11.05 2.00
C LEU A 43 -6.08 -10.49 0.81
N THR A 44 -6.48 -9.22 0.89
CA THR A 44 -6.99 -8.47 -0.26
C THR A 44 -5.98 -7.38 -0.60
N LEU A 45 -5.44 -7.45 -1.81
CA LEU A 45 -4.62 -6.40 -2.39
C LEU A 45 -5.55 -5.54 -3.27
N PRO A 46 -5.80 -4.27 -2.91
CA PRO A 46 -6.69 -3.41 -3.70
C PRO A 46 -6.15 -3.26 -5.12
N ALA A 47 -6.99 -2.85 -6.08
CA ALA A 47 -6.52 -2.55 -7.43
C ALA A 47 -5.46 -1.45 -7.40
N GLY A 48 -4.39 -1.61 -8.19
CA GLY A 48 -3.21 -0.79 -8.02
C GLY A 48 -2.14 -1.02 -9.06
N ALA A 49 -1.25 -0.04 -9.15
CA ALA A 49 0.00 -0.16 -9.87
C ALA A 49 0.96 -0.99 -9.01
N TYR A 50 0.99 -2.31 -9.17
CA TYR A 50 1.95 -3.21 -8.52
C TYR A 50 2.13 -4.48 -9.33
N SER A 51 3.21 -5.22 -9.07
CA SER A 51 3.31 -6.62 -9.42
C SER A 51 3.11 -7.49 -8.18
N VAL A 52 2.50 -8.65 -8.37
CA VAL A 52 2.33 -9.66 -7.33
C VAL A 52 2.78 -11.02 -7.86
N TYR A 53 3.50 -11.73 -7.01
CA TYR A 53 3.81 -13.13 -7.18
C TYR A 53 3.44 -13.86 -5.89
N LEU A 54 2.72 -14.96 -6.03
CA LEU A 54 2.36 -15.85 -4.93
C LEU A 54 2.74 -17.28 -5.29
N ARG A 55 3.26 -18.02 -4.31
CA ARG A 55 3.53 -19.45 -4.43
C ARG A 55 3.00 -20.21 -3.23
N HIS A 56 2.28 -21.30 -3.47
CA HIS A 56 1.87 -22.20 -2.39
C HIS A 56 3.10 -22.93 -1.84
N ALA A 57 3.43 -22.69 -0.57
CA ALA A 57 4.64 -23.17 0.08
C ALA A 57 4.38 -24.29 1.09
N ASP A 58 3.12 -24.54 1.46
CA ASP A 58 2.77 -25.53 2.49
C ASP A 58 2.79 -26.98 1.96
N PRO A 59 3.68 -27.86 2.47
CA PRO A 59 3.80 -29.23 2.00
C PRO A 59 2.63 -30.14 2.40
N THR A 60 1.78 -29.71 3.33
CA THR A 60 0.59 -30.46 3.73
C THR A 60 -0.58 -30.30 2.74
N GLY A 61 -0.41 -29.46 1.71
CA GLY A 61 -1.46 -29.09 0.76
C GLY A 61 -2.52 -28.20 1.40
N GLY A 62 -3.68 -28.10 0.75
CA GLY A 62 -4.82 -27.29 1.20
C GLY A 62 -5.34 -26.38 0.11
N GLN A 63 -6.40 -25.64 0.43
CA GLN A 63 -7.05 -24.75 -0.52
C GLN A 63 -6.54 -23.32 -0.35
N ILE A 64 -5.69 -22.87 -1.28
CA ILE A 64 -5.42 -21.45 -1.49
C ILE A 64 -6.05 -21.07 -2.82
N THR A 65 -6.86 -20.02 -2.83
CA THR A 65 -7.45 -19.48 -4.06
C THR A 65 -7.01 -18.04 -4.26
N VAL A 66 -6.71 -17.67 -5.49
CA VAL A 66 -6.42 -16.29 -5.90
C VAL A 66 -7.44 -15.89 -6.94
N ASN A 67 -8.23 -14.86 -6.64
CA ASN A 67 -9.36 -14.44 -7.48
C ASN A 67 -10.32 -15.58 -7.87
N GLY A 68 -10.50 -16.55 -6.96
CA GLY A 68 -11.34 -17.74 -7.17
C GLY A 68 -10.63 -18.92 -7.85
N GLU A 69 -9.42 -18.75 -8.37
CA GLU A 69 -8.63 -19.83 -8.96
C GLU A 69 -7.79 -20.54 -7.90
N ALA A 70 -7.96 -21.86 -7.78
CA ALA A 70 -7.21 -22.67 -6.82
C ALA A 70 -5.75 -22.83 -7.24
N ILE A 71 -4.83 -22.66 -6.27
CA ILE A 71 -3.40 -22.87 -6.44
C ILE A 71 -3.02 -24.12 -5.65
N ALA A 72 -2.66 -25.17 -6.39
CA ALA A 72 -2.16 -26.41 -5.81
C ALA A 72 -0.78 -26.20 -5.15
N TYR A 73 -0.37 -27.14 -4.30
CA TYR A 73 0.98 -27.14 -3.73
C TYR A 73 2.06 -27.07 -4.81
N GLY A 74 3.03 -26.16 -4.63
CA GLY A 74 4.07 -25.86 -5.62
C GLY A 74 3.61 -25.00 -6.80
N GLY A 75 2.30 -24.79 -6.94
CA GLY A 75 1.71 -23.85 -7.89
C GLY A 75 2.01 -22.40 -7.53
N SER A 76 1.89 -21.53 -8.52
CA SER A 76 2.15 -20.11 -8.38
C SER A 76 1.19 -19.27 -9.20
N PHE A 77 0.92 -18.07 -8.71
CA PHE A 77 0.19 -17.02 -9.41
C PHE A 77 1.11 -15.81 -9.57
N ALA A 78 1.08 -15.20 -10.75
CA ALA A 78 1.85 -14.00 -11.03
C ALA A 78 0.98 -13.01 -11.81
N LYS A 79 1.02 -11.75 -11.41
CA LYS A 79 0.42 -10.64 -12.14
C LYS A 79 1.38 -9.47 -12.13
N GLU A 80 1.77 -9.01 -13.31
CA GLU A 80 2.68 -7.89 -13.46
C GLU A 80 1.91 -6.59 -13.69
N ALA A 81 2.46 -5.48 -13.21
CA ALA A 81 2.01 -4.17 -13.65
C ALA A 81 2.29 -4.03 -15.14
N GLN A 82 1.25 -3.81 -15.93
CA GLN A 82 1.41 -3.54 -17.35
C GLN A 82 1.61 -2.05 -17.56
N THR A 83 2.50 -1.67 -18.46
CA THR A 83 2.56 -0.28 -18.94
C THR A 83 1.65 -0.19 -20.15
N ASP A 84 0.62 0.65 -20.10
CA ASP A 84 -0.15 1.01 -21.28
C ASP A 84 0.79 1.72 -22.26
N ARG A 85 1.21 0.99 -23.29
CA ARG A 85 2.15 1.46 -24.31
C ARG A 85 1.53 2.50 -25.25
N VAL A 86 0.22 2.66 -25.25
CA VAL A 86 -0.50 3.62 -26.11
C VAL A 86 -0.59 4.98 -25.41
N ASN A 87 -0.92 5.00 -24.12
CA ASN A 87 -1.06 6.25 -23.37
C ASN A 87 0.16 6.58 -22.49
N LEU A 88 1.19 5.72 -22.47
CA LEU A 88 2.37 5.81 -21.59
C LEU A 88 2.00 5.95 -20.10
N LYS A 89 0.85 5.39 -19.73
CA LYS A 89 0.36 5.34 -18.35
C LYS A 89 0.54 3.95 -17.80
N GLN A 90 0.74 3.83 -16.49
CA GLN A 90 0.76 2.52 -15.85
C GLN A 90 -0.66 1.96 -15.86
N ASP A 91 -0.84 0.77 -16.43
CA ASP A 91 -2.08 0.03 -16.33
C ASP A 91 -2.17 -0.60 -14.93
N PHE A 92 -3.39 -0.67 -14.40
CA PHE A 92 -3.62 -1.10 -13.03
C PHE A 92 -3.82 -2.61 -13.00
N VAL A 93 -3.12 -3.28 -12.09
CA VAL A 93 -3.49 -4.64 -11.72
C VAL A 93 -4.84 -4.56 -11.02
N PRO A 94 -5.86 -5.33 -11.46
CA PRO A 94 -7.15 -5.38 -10.77
C PRO A 94 -6.95 -5.93 -9.36
N GLU A 95 -7.97 -5.79 -8.52
CA GLU A 95 -7.94 -6.34 -7.16
C GLU A 95 -7.52 -7.82 -7.15
N VAL A 96 -6.64 -8.17 -6.21
CA VAL A 96 -6.17 -9.55 -6.00
C VAL A 96 -6.62 -10.00 -4.61
N ILE A 97 -7.54 -10.95 -4.61
CA ILE A 97 -8.12 -11.57 -3.42
C ILE A 97 -7.47 -12.94 -3.23
N ILE A 98 -6.68 -13.08 -2.18
CA ILE A 98 -6.09 -14.34 -1.73
C ILE A 98 -6.98 -14.86 -0.61
N ASN A 99 -7.70 -15.95 -0.88
CA ASN A 99 -8.49 -16.65 0.13
C ASN A 99 -7.78 -17.95 0.53
N ASN A 100 -7.48 -18.05 1.82
CA ASN A 100 -6.74 -19.13 2.44
C ASN A 100 -7.46 -19.58 3.73
N PRO A 101 -8.63 -20.23 3.61
CA PRO A 101 -9.45 -20.63 4.75
C PRO A 101 -8.75 -21.65 5.66
N ASP A 102 -7.83 -22.43 5.09
CA ASP A 102 -7.11 -23.50 5.79
C ASP A 102 -5.85 -23.01 6.53
N GLY A 103 -5.53 -21.71 6.45
CA GLY A 103 -4.37 -21.14 7.14
C GLY A 103 -3.02 -21.64 6.62
N LYS A 104 -2.93 -22.02 5.35
CA LYS A 104 -1.73 -22.66 4.75
C LYS A 104 -0.65 -21.65 4.43
N THR A 105 0.61 -22.05 4.57
CA THR A 105 1.72 -21.15 4.23
C THR A 105 1.84 -20.94 2.73
N PHE A 106 1.90 -19.67 2.31
CA PHE A 106 2.27 -19.25 0.97
C PHE A 106 3.35 -18.17 1.02
N TRP A 107 4.21 -18.18 0.02
CA TRP A 107 5.20 -17.13 -0.17
C TRP A 107 4.61 -16.03 -1.05
N LEU A 108 4.75 -14.78 -0.64
CA LEU A 108 4.20 -13.62 -1.33
C LEU A 108 5.29 -12.59 -1.59
N ASP A 109 5.33 -12.08 -2.82
CA ASP A 109 6.13 -10.94 -3.23
C ASP A 109 5.21 -9.92 -3.90
N VAL A 110 5.10 -8.73 -3.31
CA VAL A 110 4.32 -7.62 -3.87
C VAL A 110 5.22 -6.42 -4.02
N ALA A 111 5.39 -5.95 -5.25
CA ALA A 111 6.26 -4.82 -5.55
C ALA A 111 5.45 -3.66 -6.12
N TYR A 112 5.50 -2.54 -5.40
CA TYR A 112 4.86 -1.28 -5.78
C TYR A 112 5.90 -0.32 -6.39
N PRO A 113 5.50 0.52 -7.34
CA PRO A 113 6.32 1.62 -7.81
C PRO A 113 6.60 2.58 -6.65
N SER A 114 7.73 3.28 -6.73
CA SER A 114 8.16 4.20 -5.68
C SER A 114 7.18 5.37 -5.44
N SER A 115 6.35 5.69 -6.43
CA SER A 115 5.26 6.68 -6.35
C SER A 115 4.01 6.18 -5.64
N SER A 116 3.89 4.88 -5.33
CA SER A 116 2.72 4.33 -4.63
C SER A 116 2.62 4.89 -3.21
N THR A 117 1.42 5.31 -2.80
CA THR A 117 1.13 5.72 -1.41
C THR A 117 0.93 4.52 -0.49
N PHE A 118 0.82 3.31 -1.03
CA PHE A 118 0.63 2.10 -0.27
C PHE A 118 1.86 1.77 0.60
N ASN A 119 1.62 1.31 1.83
CA ASN A 119 2.67 0.87 2.74
C ASN A 119 2.77 -0.68 2.70
N PRO A 120 3.84 -1.27 2.15
CA PRO A 120 3.97 -2.73 2.07
C PRO A 120 4.02 -3.41 3.45
N ASN A 121 4.39 -2.68 4.50
CA ASN A 121 4.51 -3.23 5.86
C ASN A 121 3.15 -3.47 6.53
N THR A 122 2.05 -3.01 5.93
CA THR A 122 0.69 -3.29 6.42
C THR A 122 0.05 -4.49 5.73
N ILE A 123 0.81 -5.18 4.86
CA ILE A 123 0.37 -6.44 4.26
C ILE A 123 0.35 -7.50 5.34
#